data_AF-A0A1Z2XNZ1-F1
#
_entry.id   AF-A0A1Z2XNZ1-F1
#
_cell.length_a   1.000
_cell.length_b   1.000
_cell.length_c   1.000
_cell.angle_alpha   90.00
_cell.angle_beta   90.00
_cell.angle_gamma   90.00
#
_symmetry.space_group_name_H-M   'P 1'
#
loop_
_entity.id
_entity.type
_entity.pdbx_description
1 polymer ?
#
loop_
_entity_poly.entity_id
_entity_poly.type
_entity_poly.pdbx_seq_one_letter_code
_entity_poly.pdbx_strand_id
1 'polypeptide(L)'
;MKKLIFIVAALILLAVSGVAAWQVYVPVHEDNVSVHAYDDLRQFVRVPTPDPTIRPDTSSSPELPPPQSSESELTSPPSPQVDFESLRAVNPEIVAWLTIGGTNIDYPVAQHSDNDYYLHHLFTGEWNSSGCLFMDCSNQAGFSDSHTIIPEKRPRKKQ
;
A
#
# COMPACT_ATOMS: atom_id res chain seq x y z
N MET A 1 7.77 16.67 -56.93
CA MET A 1 8.86 16.67 -55.92
C MET A 1 8.47 17.39 -54.63
N LYS A 2 8.15 18.68 -54.63
CA LYS A 2 7.78 19.45 -53.42
C LYS A 2 6.61 18.84 -52.60
N LYS A 3 5.53 18.43 -53.25
CA LYS A 3 4.37 17.78 -52.60
C LYS A 3 4.73 16.47 -51.88
N LEU A 4 5.66 15.69 -52.45
CA LEU A 4 6.13 14.43 -51.86
C LEU A 4 6.92 14.69 -50.58
N ILE A 5 7.75 15.74 -50.56
CA ILE A 5 8.51 16.16 -49.38
C ILE A 5 7.58 16.59 -48.24
N PHE A 6 6.52 17.36 -48.54
CA PHE A 6 5.53 17.75 -47.53
C PHE A 6 4.77 16.55 -46.96
N ILE A 7 4.42 15.56 -47.78
CA ILE A 7 3.75 14.33 -47.32
C ILE A 7 4.68 13.54 -46.38
N VAL A 8 5.94 13.35 -46.75
CA VAL A 8 6.92 12.64 -45.92
C VAL A 8 7.15 13.37 -44.59
N ALA A 9 7.28 14.70 -44.62
CA ALA A 9 7.43 15.50 -43.40
C ALA A 9 6.21 15.39 -42.46
N ALA A 10 5.00 15.39 -43.01
CA ALA A 10 3.78 15.22 -42.22
C ALA A 10 3.68 13.81 -41.59
N LEU A 11 4.09 12.77 -42.30
CA LEU A 11 4.13 11.40 -41.76
C LEU A 11 5.14 11.25 -40.63
N ILE A 12 6.31 11.90 -40.75
CA ILE A 12 7.32 11.93 -39.68
C ILE A 12 6.77 12.65 -38.45
N LEU A 13 6.09 13.79 -38.62
CA LEU A 13 5.45 14.52 -37.52
C LEU A 13 4.38 13.67 -36.82
N LEU A 14 3.54 12.97 -37.57
CA LEU A 14 2.53 12.06 -37.01
C LEU A 14 3.19 10.92 -36.23
N ALA A 15 4.25 10.30 -36.77
CA ALA A 15 4.97 9.25 -36.07
C ALA A 15 5.60 9.74 -34.76
N VAL A 16 6.24 10.91 -34.76
CA VAL A 16 6.81 11.52 -33.55
C VAL A 16 5.73 11.84 -32.53
N SER A 17 4.59 12.38 -32.96
CA SER A 17 3.46 12.66 -32.06
C SER A 17 2.86 11.39 -31.46
N GLY A 18 2.80 10.29 -32.22
CA GLY A 18 2.33 9.00 -31.75
C GLY A 18 3.27 8.39 -30.71
N VAL A 19 4.58 8.46 -30.93
CA VAL A 19 5.59 8.01 -29.95
C VAL A 19 5.53 8.86 -28.68
N ALA A 20 5.41 10.19 -28.79
CA ALA A 20 5.29 11.07 -27.64
C ALA A 20 4.00 10.80 -26.84
N ALA A 21 2.86 10.59 -27.52
CA ALA A 21 1.61 10.24 -26.88
C ALA A 21 1.70 8.90 -26.15
N TRP A 22 2.30 7.87 -26.77
CA TRP A 22 2.54 6.58 -26.14
C TRP A 22 3.41 6.70 -24.87
N GLN A 23 4.49 7.48 -24.95
CA GLN A 23 5.40 7.72 -23.82
C GLN A 23 4.72 8.38 -22.63
N VAL A 24 3.68 9.19 -22.85
CA VAL A 24 2.88 9.81 -21.78
C VAL A 24 1.74 8.89 -21.33
N TYR A 25 1.11 8.16 -22.24
CA TYR A 25 -0.06 7.34 -21.95
C TYR A 25 0.26 6.18 -21.01
N VAL A 26 1.36 5.45 -21.25
CA VAL A 26 1.72 4.27 -20.45
C VAL A 26 1.92 4.60 -18.96
N PRO A 27 2.76 5.60 -18.58
CA PRO A 27 2.91 5.97 -17.17
C PRO A 27 1.61 6.42 -16.51
N VAL A 28 0.81 7.25 -17.21
CA VAL A 28 -0.43 7.78 -16.65
C VAL A 28 -1.45 6.66 -16.41
N HIS A 29 -1.51 5.69 -17.31
CA HIS A 29 -2.40 4.54 -17.15
C HIS A 29 -1.98 3.67 -15.96
N GLU A 30 -0.68 3.41 -15.78
CA GLU A 30 -0.16 2.63 -14.65
C GLU A 30 -0.43 3.31 -13.29
N ASP A 31 -0.21 4.62 -13.19
CA ASP A 31 -0.43 5.36 -11.95
C ASP A 31 -1.90 5.34 -11.54
N ASN A 32 -2.81 5.61 -12.49
CA ASN A 32 -4.25 5.63 -12.22
C ASN A 32 -4.76 4.28 -11.71
N VAL A 33 -4.30 3.16 -12.30
CA VAL A 33 -4.68 1.82 -11.87
C VAL A 33 -4.26 1.54 -10.44
N SER A 34 -3.03 1.93 -10.06
CA SER A 34 -2.56 1.75 -8.68
C SER A 34 -3.37 2.55 -7.67
N VAL A 35 -3.64 3.83 -7.95
CA VAL A 35 -4.35 4.73 -7.03
C VAL A 35 -5.75 4.21 -6.77
N HIS A 36 -6.46 3.79 -7.82
CA HIS A 36 -7.79 3.21 -7.68
C HIS A 36 -7.78 1.92 -6.87
N ALA A 37 -6.83 1.01 -7.14
CA ALA A 37 -6.72 -0.24 -6.37
C ALA A 37 -6.49 0.03 -4.87
N TYR A 38 -5.62 0.98 -4.51
CA TYR A 38 -5.33 1.28 -3.10
C TYR A 38 -6.41 2.12 -2.42
N ASP A 39 -7.15 2.99 -3.14
CA ASP A 39 -8.26 3.74 -2.56
C ASP A 39 -9.40 2.82 -2.08
N ASP A 40 -9.64 1.73 -2.81
CA ASP A 40 -10.63 0.71 -2.46
C ASP A 40 -10.29 -0.04 -1.16
N LEU A 41 -9.04 0.00 -0.69
CA LEU A 41 -8.65 -0.69 0.54
C LEU A 41 -9.31 -0.14 1.81
N ARG A 42 -9.68 1.15 1.79
CA ARG A 42 -10.33 1.81 2.93
C ARG A 42 -11.66 1.16 3.32
N GLN A 43 -12.28 0.41 2.42
CA GLN A 43 -13.52 -0.31 2.72
C GLN A 43 -13.29 -1.55 3.59
N PHE A 44 -12.09 -2.13 3.54
CA PHE A 44 -11.74 -3.38 4.24
C PHE A 44 -11.13 -3.16 5.63
N VAL A 45 -10.81 -1.91 5.98
CA VAL A 45 -10.18 -1.54 7.25
C VAL A 45 -11.06 -0.58 8.02
N ARG A 46 -11.53 -1.00 9.20
CA ARG A 46 -12.13 -0.08 10.19
C ARG A 46 -11.10 0.30 11.23
N VAL A 47 -10.67 1.56 11.21
CA VAL A 47 -9.88 2.16 12.30
C VAL A 47 -10.85 2.66 13.36
N PRO A 48 -10.77 2.19 14.62
CA PRO A 48 -11.58 2.75 15.69
C PRO A 48 -11.08 4.17 15.98
N THR A 49 -11.93 5.17 15.75
CA THR A 49 -11.59 6.56 16.10
C THR A 49 -11.55 6.69 17.63
N PRO A 50 -10.47 7.23 18.24
CA PRO A 50 -10.52 7.60 19.65
C PRO A 50 -11.52 8.75 19.81
N ASP A 51 -12.57 8.50 20.60
CA ASP A 51 -13.62 9.47 20.94
C ASP A 51 -12.99 10.69 21.65
N PRO A 52 -13.20 11.94 21.18
CA PRO A 52 -12.56 13.13 21.74
C PRO A 52 -13.14 13.57 23.10
N THR A 53 -13.99 12.78 23.75
CA THR A 53 -14.86 13.24 24.83
C THR A 53 -14.44 12.80 26.24
N ILE A 54 -13.18 12.93 26.66
CA ILE A 54 -12.87 13.04 28.11
C ILE A 54 -11.69 14.01 28.35
N ARG A 55 -12.01 15.30 28.51
CA ARG A 55 -11.45 16.18 29.57
C ARG A 55 -12.53 17.21 29.95
N PRO A 56 -12.79 17.40 31.25
CA PRO A 56 -12.23 18.61 31.87
C PRO A 56 -11.64 18.37 33.27
N ASP A 57 -10.78 19.30 33.65
CA ASP A 57 -9.91 19.34 34.81
C ASP A 57 -10.66 19.45 36.15
N THR A 58 -10.05 18.98 37.26
CA THR A 58 -10.11 19.68 38.56
C THR A 58 -8.89 19.32 39.41
N SER A 59 -8.09 20.35 39.69
CA SER A 59 -7.05 20.41 40.71
C SER A 59 -7.66 20.56 42.11
N SER A 60 -7.36 19.66 43.04
CA SER A 60 -7.26 19.93 44.49
C SER A 60 -6.41 18.85 45.16
N SER A 61 -5.40 19.32 45.88
CA SER A 61 -4.43 18.59 46.73
C SER A 61 -4.70 19.01 48.20
N PRO A 62 -4.23 18.36 49.30
CA PRO A 62 -3.40 17.14 49.45
C PRO A 62 -3.93 16.11 50.49
N GLU A 63 -3.47 14.84 50.45
CA GLU A 63 -3.04 14.06 51.64
C GLU A 63 -2.30 12.78 51.15
N LEU A 64 -1.03 12.62 51.51
CA LEU A 64 -0.16 11.42 51.32
C LEU A 64 -0.07 10.66 52.68
N PRO A 65 0.42 9.39 52.80
CA PRO A 65 1.15 8.50 51.85
C PRO A 65 0.65 7.00 51.91
N PRO A 66 1.35 5.93 51.43
CA PRO A 66 2.65 5.81 50.73
C PRO A 66 2.59 5.01 49.39
N PRO A 67 3.72 4.88 48.65
CA PRO A 67 3.74 4.74 47.19
C PRO A 67 3.76 3.28 46.73
N GLN A 68 2.96 2.94 45.72
CA GLN A 68 3.23 1.78 44.88
C GLN A 68 2.99 2.15 43.41
N SER A 69 4.12 2.41 42.73
CA SER A 69 4.38 2.05 41.33
C SER A 69 3.22 2.27 40.35
N SER A 70 3.19 3.50 39.83
CA SER A 70 2.70 3.82 38.51
C SER A 70 3.30 2.89 37.44
N GLU A 71 2.51 1.94 36.95
CA GLU A 71 2.71 1.34 35.65
C GLU A 71 1.57 1.86 34.78
N SER A 72 1.88 2.93 34.05
CA SER A 72 1.03 3.48 33.00
C SER A 72 0.69 2.34 32.04
N GLU A 73 -0.57 1.91 31.99
CA GLU A 73 -1.06 1.15 30.85
C GLU A 73 -0.74 1.98 29.60
N LEU A 74 0.26 1.55 28.83
CA LEU A 74 0.42 2.00 27.46
C LEU A 74 -0.84 1.53 26.74
N THR A 75 -1.82 2.42 26.61
CA THR A 75 -2.99 2.24 25.76
C THR A 75 -2.47 2.18 24.31
N SER A 76 -2.09 0.99 23.86
CA SER A 76 -1.86 0.75 22.44
C SER A 76 -3.13 1.13 21.70
N PRO A 77 -3.06 1.89 20.59
CA PRO A 77 -4.26 2.18 19.81
C PRO A 77 -4.95 0.86 19.44
N PRO A 78 -6.30 0.84 19.43
CA PRO A 78 -7.03 -0.37 19.12
C PRO A 78 -6.64 -0.84 17.71
N SER A 79 -6.27 -2.11 17.58
CA SER A 79 -5.84 -2.67 16.31
C SER A 79 -6.94 -2.54 15.25
N PRO A 80 -6.59 -2.19 14.00
CA PRO A 80 -7.57 -2.12 12.94
C PRO A 80 -8.25 -3.48 12.74
N GLN A 81 -9.58 -3.46 12.66
CA GLN A 81 -10.36 -4.64 12.31
C GLN A 81 -10.33 -4.76 10.79
N VAL A 82 -9.63 -5.78 10.29
CA VAL A 82 -9.47 -6.07 8.86
C VAL A 82 -10.40 -7.20 8.45
N ASP A 83 -11.20 -6.97 7.41
CA ASP A 83 -12.07 -8.01 6.84
C ASP A 83 -11.31 -8.88 5.84
N PHE A 84 -10.71 -9.96 6.35
CA PHE A 84 -9.98 -10.93 5.55
C PHE A 84 -10.87 -11.76 4.60
N GLU A 85 -12.17 -11.90 4.89
CA GLU A 85 -13.09 -12.65 4.03
C GLU A 85 -13.30 -11.89 2.72
N SER A 86 -13.60 -10.60 2.82
CA SER A 86 -13.76 -9.72 1.66
C SER A 86 -12.45 -9.52 0.90
N LEU A 87 -11.30 -9.41 1.60
CA LEU A 87 -9.99 -9.31 0.93
C LEU A 87 -9.66 -10.58 0.15
N ARG A 88 -9.91 -11.76 0.71
CA ARG A 88 -9.68 -13.03 0.01
C ARG A 88 -10.61 -13.25 -1.18
N ALA A 89 -11.78 -12.61 -1.18
CA ALA A 89 -12.66 -12.58 -2.35
C ALA A 89 -12.07 -11.75 -3.50
N VAL A 90 -11.27 -10.71 -3.20
CA VAL A 90 -10.53 -9.94 -4.21
C VAL A 90 -9.32 -10.73 -4.70
N ASN A 91 -8.52 -11.26 -3.78
CA ASN A 91 -7.38 -12.11 -4.12
C ASN A 91 -7.16 -13.18 -3.04
N PRO A 92 -7.27 -14.49 -3.36
CA PRO A 92 -7.08 -15.57 -2.40
C PRO A 92 -5.64 -15.70 -1.89
N GLU A 93 -4.68 -15.06 -2.55
CA GLU A 93 -3.27 -15.06 -2.18
C GLU A 93 -2.93 -14.04 -1.08
N ILE A 94 -3.91 -13.26 -0.59
CA ILE A 94 -3.71 -12.36 0.54
C ILE A 94 -3.59 -13.16 1.84
N VAL A 95 -2.40 -13.07 2.45
CA VAL A 95 -2.03 -13.80 3.66
C VAL A 95 -2.08 -12.94 4.92
N ALA A 96 -1.87 -11.62 4.80
CA ALA A 96 -1.83 -10.72 5.94
C ALA A 96 -2.14 -9.26 5.59
N TRP A 97 -2.18 -8.44 6.64
CA TRP A 97 -2.33 -6.99 6.57
C TRP A 97 -1.22 -6.33 7.40
N LEU A 98 -0.48 -5.40 6.79
CA LEU A 98 0.56 -4.64 7.46
C LEU A 98 0.04 -3.23 7.78
N THR A 99 -0.07 -2.92 9.07
CA THR A 99 -0.43 -1.60 9.59
C THR A 99 0.63 -1.13 10.57
N ILE A 100 1.07 0.12 10.44
CA ILE A 100 2.03 0.73 11.36
C ILE A 100 1.47 2.05 11.88
N GLY A 101 1.07 2.06 13.15
CA GLY A 101 0.50 3.23 13.81
C GLY A 101 1.43 4.45 13.74
N GLY A 102 0.85 5.61 13.39
CA GLY A 102 1.61 6.86 13.21
C GLY A 102 2.30 7.00 11.85
N THR A 103 2.10 6.04 10.93
CA THR A 103 2.53 6.15 9.53
C THR A 103 1.35 5.96 8.58
N ASN A 104 1.56 6.21 7.29
CA ASN A 104 0.57 5.94 6.23
C ASN A 104 0.78 4.53 5.63
N ILE A 105 1.23 3.57 6.44
CA ILE A 105 1.48 2.19 6.01
C ILE A 105 0.31 1.35 6.49
N ASP A 106 -0.61 1.06 5.56
CA ASP A 106 -1.80 0.24 5.75
C ASP A 106 -2.08 -0.53 4.45
N TYR A 107 -1.43 -1.67 4.26
CA TYR A 107 -1.43 -2.40 2.99
C TYR A 107 -1.63 -3.92 3.16
N PRO A 108 -2.30 -4.59 2.20
CA PRO A 108 -2.36 -6.04 2.17
C PRO A 108 -1.01 -6.64 1.81
N VAL A 109 -0.74 -7.83 2.33
CA VAL A 109 0.44 -8.63 1.99
C VAL A 109 -0.05 -9.89 1.28
N ALA A 110 0.35 -10.04 0.03
CA ALA A 110 0.07 -11.22 -0.78
C ALA A 110 1.23 -12.24 -0.71
N GLN A 111 0.98 -13.50 -1.07
CA GLN A 111 2.03 -14.51 -1.20
C GLN A 111 1.78 -15.34 -2.45
N HIS A 112 2.80 -15.41 -3.32
CA HIS A 112 2.77 -16.24 -4.53
C HIS A 112 3.72 -17.45 -4.38
N SER A 113 3.69 -18.35 -5.36
CA SER A 113 4.65 -19.46 -5.45
C SER A 113 6.08 -19.01 -5.79
N ASP A 114 6.25 -17.76 -6.24
CA ASP A 114 7.54 -17.15 -6.53
C ASP A 114 7.65 -15.73 -5.92
N ASN A 115 8.86 -15.19 -5.95
CA ASN A 115 9.18 -13.85 -5.43
C ASN A 115 9.16 -12.76 -6.51
N ASP A 116 8.84 -13.11 -7.76
CA ASP A 116 8.96 -12.21 -8.91
C ASP A 116 7.61 -11.64 -9.35
N TYR A 117 6.52 -12.38 -9.13
CA TYR A 117 5.18 -12.03 -9.58
C TYR A 117 4.73 -10.65 -9.04
N TYR A 118 4.72 -10.48 -7.72
CA TYR A 118 4.26 -9.25 -7.07
C TYR A 118 5.26 -8.09 -7.12
N LEU A 119 6.45 -8.27 -7.74
CA LEU A 119 7.31 -7.15 -8.12
C LEU A 119 6.72 -6.33 -9.28
N HIS A 120 5.79 -6.91 -10.05
CA HIS A 120 5.19 -6.28 -11.22
C HIS A 120 3.67 -6.41 -11.27
N HIS A 121 3.05 -6.80 -10.16
CA HIS A 121 1.59 -6.91 -10.02
C HIS A 121 1.12 -6.27 -8.72
N LEU A 122 -0.07 -5.70 -8.75
CA LEU A 122 -0.77 -5.21 -7.56
C LEU A 122 -1.36 -6.38 -6.77
N PHE A 123 -1.87 -6.10 -5.57
CA PHE A 123 -2.57 -7.08 -4.75
C PHE A 123 -3.84 -7.63 -5.41
N THR A 124 -4.39 -6.94 -6.41
CA THR A 124 -5.53 -7.41 -7.24
C THR A 124 -5.12 -8.39 -8.34
N GLY A 125 -3.82 -8.56 -8.56
CA GLY A 125 -3.26 -9.33 -9.68
C GLY A 125 -3.12 -8.52 -10.98
N GLU A 126 -3.48 -7.25 -11.00
CA GLU A 126 -3.27 -6.38 -12.17
C GLU A 126 -1.80 -6.00 -12.34
N TRP A 127 -1.31 -5.99 -13.59
CA TRP A 127 0.07 -5.62 -13.88
C TRP A 127 0.31 -4.14 -13.55
N ASN A 128 1.37 -3.88 -12.78
CA ASN A 128 1.79 -2.53 -12.45
C ASN A 128 3.30 -2.49 -12.20
N SER A 129 3.97 -1.47 -12.75
CA SER A 129 5.42 -1.35 -12.61
C SER A 129 5.88 -1.09 -11.17
N SER A 130 4.99 -0.64 -10.27
CA SER A 130 5.28 -0.40 -8.86
C SER A 130 5.22 -1.67 -8.00
N GLY A 131 4.47 -2.70 -8.42
CA GLY A 131 4.25 -3.92 -7.62
C GLY A 131 3.41 -3.68 -6.35
N CYS A 132 3.42 -4.63 -5.43
CA CYS A 132 2.82 -4.51 -4.09
C CYS A 132 3.69 -5.13 -2.99
N LEU A 133 3.24 -5.03 -1.74
CA LEU A 133 3.86 -5.78 -0.64
C LEU A 133 3.50 -7.26 -0.76
N PHE A 134 4.52 -8.11 -0.66
CA PHE A 134 4.34 -9.55 -0.68
C PHE A 134 5.24 -10.22 0.36
N MET A 135 4.91 -11.45 0.71
CA MET A 135 5.73 -12.29 1.58
C MET A 135 6.58 -13.24 0.73
N ASP A 136 7.81 -13.51 1.17
CA ASP A 136 8.70 -14.46 0.51
C ASP A 136 8.03 -15.84 0.36
N CYS A 137 8.17 -16.48 -0.81
CA CYS A 137 7.55 -17.78 -1.09
C CYS A 137 8.09 -18.91 -0.21
N SER A 138 9.27 -18.74 0.39
CA SER A 138 9.87 -19.70 1.33
C SER A 138 9.24 -19.62 2.73
N ASN A 139 8.53 -18.53 3.04
CA ASN A 139 7.89 -18.33 4.33
C ASN A 139 6.55 -19.07 4.44
N GLN A 140 6.23 -19.54 5.63
CA GLN A 140 4.94 -20.13 5.96
C GLN A 140 3.88 -19.05 6.10
N ALA A 141 2.73 -19.22 5.42
CA ALA A 141 1.60 -18.28 5.45
C ALA A 141 1.09 -17.93 6.85
N GLY A 142 1.31 -18.81 7.83
CA GLY A 142 0.93 -18.62 9.23
C GLY A 142 1.94 -17.87 10.09
N PHE A 143 3.00 -17.27 9.52
CA PHE A 143 4.06 -16.56 10.26
C PHE A 143 4.74 -17.43 11.34
N SER A 144 4.77 -18.75 11.13
CA SER A 144 5.35 -19.69 12.09
C SER A 144 6.88 -19.74 12.03
N ASP A 145 7.48 -19.08 11.05
CA ASP A 145 8.93 -19.04 10.89
C ASP A 145 9.57 -18.09 11.89
N SER A 146 10.82 -18.36 12.26
CA SER A 146 11.59 -17.47 13.15
C SER A 146 11.78 -16.08 12.55
N HIS A 147 11.83 -15.99 11.22
CA HIS A 147 11.94 -14.73 10.49
C HIS A 147 11.00 -14.76 9.29
N THR A 148 10.12 -13.77 9.19
CA THR A 148 9.29 -13.53 7.99
C THR A 148 9.85 -12.34 7.22
N ILE A 149 10.09 -12.53 5.93
CA ILE A 149 10.60 -11.48 5.04
C ILE A 149 9.44 -10.96 4.20
N ILE A 150 9.25 -9.65 4.21
CA ILE A 150 8.26 -8.94 3.38
C ILE A 150 9.02 -7.99 2.46
N PRO A 151 9.30 -8.40 1.20
CA PRO A 151 9.94 -7.52 0.25
C PRO A 151 9.00 -6.41 -0.24
N GLU A 152 9.60 -5.26 -0.56
CA GLU A 152 8.94 -4.16 -1.27
C GLU A 152 9.82 -3.75 -2.45
N LYS A 153 9.20 -3.41 -3.58
CA LYS A 153 9.91 -2.84 -4.71
C LYS A 153 10.20 -1.37 -4.49
N ARG A 154 11.49 -1.03 -4.37
CA ARG A 154 11.92 0.36 -4.27
C ARG A 154 11.92 1.04 -5.66
N PRO A 155 11.32 2.23 -5.82
CA PRO A 155 11.38 2.94 -7.09
C PRO A 155 12.84 3.31 -7.41
N ARG A 156 13.27 3.05 -8.66
CA ARG A 156 14.59 3.49 -9.14
C ARG A 156 14.58 5.01 -9.23
N LYS A 157 15.37 5.69 -8.38
CA LYS A 157 15.65 7.12 -8.56
C LYS A 157 16.36 7.30 -9.89
N LYS A 158 15.77 8.04 -10.83
CA LYS A 158 16.48 8.50 -12.03
C LYS A 158 17.59 9.44 -11.55
N GLN A 159 18.86 9.04 -11.75
CA GLN A 159 20.03 9.91 -11.57
C GLN A 159 20.14 10.88 -12.73
#